data_AF-A0A973BJD0-F1
#
_entry.id   AF-A0A973BJD0-F1
#
_cell.length_a   1.000
_cell.length_b   1.000
_cell.length_c   1.000
_cell.angle_alpha   90.00
_cell.angle_beta   90.00
_cell.angle_gamma   90.00
#
_symmetry.space_group_name_H-M   'P 1'
#
loop_
_entity.id
_entity.type
_entity.pdbx_description
1 polymer ?
#
loop_
_entity_poly.entity_id
_entity_poly.type
_entity_poly.pdbx_seq_one_letter_code
_entity_poly.pdbx_strand_id
1 'polypeptide(L)' 'MSTEENIHFEDKIKEAKELLEKLSNPEITLENSVKLYKDGLKQLDDAQKLLDEAKLVFTQLNK' A
#
# COMPACT_ATOMS: atom_id res chain seq x y z
N MET A 1 -13.16 16.92 -16.43
CA MET A 1 -14.13 16.54 -15.38
C MET A 1 -13.60 15.27 -14.74
N SER A 2 -13.20 15.41 -13.48
CA SER A 2 -13.13 14.36 -12.44
C SER A 2 -12.42 13.05 -12.81
N THR A 3 -11.08 13.05 -12.72
CA THR A 3 -10.34 11.83 -12.42
C THR A 3 -10.73 11.43 -11.00
N GLU A 4 -11.74 10.58 -10.88
CA GLU A 4 -11.98 9.82 -9.64
C GLU A 4 -10.63 9.22 -9.23
N GLU A 5 -10.15 9.58 -8.05
CA GLU A 5 -8.96 9.00 -7.42
C GLU A 5 -9.23 7.51 -7.21
N ASN A 6 -9.04 6.72 -8.27
CA ASN A 6 -8.95 5.28 -8.19
C ASN A 6 -7.64 5.02 -7.46
N ILE A 7 -7.73 4.79 -6.15
CA ILE A 7 -6.59 4.34 -5.36
C ILE A 7 -6.15 3.01 -5.97
N HIS A 8 -5.05 3.01 -6.73
CA HIS A 8 -4.56 1.83 -7.41
C HIS A 8 -3.59 1.03 -6.53
N PHE A 9 -3.49 -0.28 -6.80
CA PHE A 9 -2.49 -1.16 -6.20
C PHE A 9 -1.08 -0.55 -6.26
N GLU A 10 -0.72 0.03 -7.40
CA GLU A 10 0.60 0.64 -7.60
C GLU A 10 0.83 1.84 -6.67
N ASP A 11 -0.18 2.66 -6.43
CA ASP A 11 -0.09 3.81 -5.52
C ASP A 11 0.16 3.34 -4.08
N LYS A 12 -0.56 2.30 -3.63
CA LYS A 12 -0.37 1.70 -2.30
C LYS A 12 1.01 1.11 -2.12
N ILE A 13 1.54 0.42 -3.14
CA ILE A 13 2.91 -0.10 -3.12
C ILE A 13 3.93 1.04 -3.11
N LYS A 14 3.68 2.12 -3.85
CA LYS A 14 4.55 3.29 -3.87
C LYS A 14 4.59 3.97 -2.49
N GLU A 15 3.43 4.21 -1.87
CA GLU A 15 3.34 4.76 -0.51
C GLU A 15 4.07 3.87 0.50
N ALA A 16 3.88 2.55 0.44
CA ALA A 16 4.60 1.61 1.32
C ALA A 16 6.12 1.70 1.16
N LYS A 17 6.62 1.84 -0.07
CA LYS A 17 8.05 2.04 -0.34
C LYS A 17 8.57 3.36 0.21
N GLU A 18 7.85 4.46 0.02
CA GLU A 18 8.23 5.76 0.56
C GLU A 18 8.27 5.75 2.11
N LEU A 19 7.35 5.03 2.75
CA LEU A 19 7.35 4.84 4.21
C LEU A 19 8.57 4.03 4.67
N LEU A 20 8.94 2.98 3.94
CA LEU A 20 10.16 2.19 4.21
C LEU A 20 11.45 2.99 4.02
N GLU A 21 11.52 3.84 2.99
CA GLU A 21 12.66 4.74 2.80
C GLU A 21 12.80 5.72 3.97
N LYS A 22 11.70 6.27 4.47
CA LYS A 22 11.70 7.14 5.66
C LYS A 22 12.17 6.41 6.92
N LEU A 23 11.92 5.11 7.04
CA LEU A 23 12.45 4.29 8.15
C LEU A 23 13.97 4.12 8.08
N SER A 24 14.58 4.31 6.91
CA SER A 24 16.03 4.24 6.73
C SER A 24 16.73 5.53 7.15
N ASN A 25 15.98 6.60 7.47
CA ASN A 25 16.53 7.84 7.96
C ASN A 25 17.02 7.68 9.42
N PRO A 26 18.32 7.85 9.70
CA PRO A 26 18.87 7.73 11.06
C PRO A 26 18.39 8.82 12.04
N GLU A 27 17.81 9.92 11.55
CA GLU A 27 17.24 11.00 12.39
C GLU A 27 15.79 10.73 12.83
N ILE A 28 15.20 9.60 12.44
CA ILE A 28 13.83 9.26 12.82
C ILE A 28 13.72 8.92 14.31
N THR A 29 12.71 9.47 14.97
CA THR A 29 12.41 9.09 16.36
C THR A 29 11.79 7.70 16.43
N LEU A 30 11.98 7.00 17.54
CA LEU A 30 11.40 5.66 17.76
C LEU A 30 9.87 5.67 17.63
N GLU A 31 9.20 6.73 18.09
CA GLU A 31 7.75 6.85 17.95
C GLU A 31 7.34 6.94 16.48
N ASN A 32 8.05 7.77 15.70
CA ASN A 32 7.77 7.94 14.28
C ASN A 32 8.10 6.67 13.49
N SER A 33 9.17 5.95 13.83
CA SER A 33 9.49 4.70 13.16
C SER A 33 8.43 3.62 13.38
N VAL A 34 7.87 3.53 14.59
CA VAL A 34 6.75 2.61 14.86
C VAL A 34 5.48 3.01 14.10
N LYS A 35 5.18 4.32 14.00
CA LYS A 35 4.03 4.81 13.21
C LYS A 35 4.20 4.48 11.72
N LEU A 36 5.32 4.89 11.12
CA LEU A 36 5.59 4.65 9.70
C LEU A 36 5.61 3.16 9.36
N TYR A 37 6.13 2.31 10.26
CA TYR A 37 6.09 0.86 10.08
C TYR A 37 4.66 0.32 10.05
N LYS A 38 3.81 0.73 11.00
CA LYS A 38 2.39 0.33 11.03
C LYS A 38 1.64 0.83 9.80
N ASP A 39 1.90 2.07 9.38
CA ASP A 39 1.28 2.66 8.20
C ASP A 39 1.72 1.92 6.93
N GLY A 40 3.01 1.59 6.81
CA GLY A 40 3.56 0.82 5.70
C GLY A 40 2.94 -0.58 5.61
N LEU A 41 2.81 -1.27 6.75
CA LEU A 41 2.11 -2.55 6.81
C LEU A 41 0.66 -2.46 6.36
N LYS A 42 -0.05 -1.39 6.74
CA LYS A 42 -1.44 -1.18 6.33
C LYS A 42 -1.55 -0.97 4.82
N GLN A 43 -0.66 -0.19 4.22
CA GLN A 43 -0.63 0.02 2.77
C GLN A 43 -0.39 -1.29 2.00
N LEU A 44 0.52 -2.14 2.51
CA LEU A 44 0.78 -3.46 1.92
C LEU A 44 -0.43 -4.41 2.05
N ASP A 45 -1.12 -4.39 3.20
CA ASP A 45 -2.33 -5.20 3.41
C ASP A 45 -3.47 -4.78 2.46
N ASP A 46 -3.68 -3.47 2.30
CA ASP A 46 -4.69 -2.95 1.39
C ASP A 46 -4.32 -3.25 -0.08
N ALA A 47 -3.04 -3.16 -0.45
CA ALA A 47 -2.57 -3.58 -1.77
C ALA A 47 -2.82 -5.08 -2.01
N GLN A 48 -2.57 -5.92 -1.01
CA GLN A 48 -2.81 -7.36 -1.10
C GLN A 48 -4.29 -7.67 -1.36
N LYS A 49 -5.21 -6.99 -0.66
CA LYS A 49 -6.67 -7.16 -0.88
C LYS A 49 -7.08 -6.79 -2.30
N LEU A 50 -6.58 -5.66 -2.83
CA LEU A 50 -6.86 -5.25 -4.21
C LEU A 50 -6.42 -6.32 -5.22
N LEU A 51 -5.25 -6.93 -4.99
CA LEU A 51 -4.74 -7.99 -5.86
C LEU A 51 -5.59 -9.28 -5.76
N ASP A 52 -6.02 -9.64 -4.55
CA ASP A 52 -6.84 -10.83 -4.34
C ASP A 52 -8.24 -10.68 -4.92
N GLU A 53 -8.84 -9.49 -4.80
CA GLU A 53 -10.09 -9.15 -5.49
C GLU A 53 -9.95 -9.24 -7.01
N ALA A 54 -8.88 -8.66 -7.58
CA ALA A 54 -8.62 -8.73 -9.02
C ALA A 54 -8.45 -10.19 -9.50
N LYS A 55 -7.72 -11.02 -8.74
CA LYS A 55 -7.58 -12.46 -9.03
C LYS A 55 -8.91 -13.20 -8.94
N LEU A 56 -9.74 -12.88 -7.96
CA LEU A 56 -11.05 -13.50 -7.79
C LEU A 56 -11.96 -13.18 -8.98
N VAL A 57 -12.05 -11.90 -9.36
CA VAL A 57 -12.82 -11.44 -10.52
C VAL A 57 -12.33 -12.13 -11.80
N PHE A 58 -11.01 -12.18 -12.01
CA PHE A 58 -10.42 -12.86 -13.17
C PHE A 58 -10.74 -14.36 -13.19
N THR A 59 -10.71 -15.03 -12.04
CA THR A 59 -11.03 -16.45 -11.92
C THR A 59 -12.51 -16.73 -12.17
N GLN A 60 -13.40 -15.82 -11.74
CA GLN A 60 -14.84 -15.93 -11.98
C GLN A 60 -15.23 -15.65 -13.43
N LEU A 61 -14.57 -14.69 -14.09
CA LEU A 61 -14.84 -14.35 -15.49
C LEU A 61 -14.34 -15.41 -16.49
N ASN A 62 -13.34 -16.21 -16.11
CA ASN A 62 -12.80 -17.29 -16.94
C ASN A 62 -13.41 -18.67 -16.62
N LYS A 63 -14.56 -18.72 -15.94
CA LYS A 63 -15.25 -19.94 -15.54
C LYS A 63 -16.53 -20.14 -16.34
#